data_AF-A0A5D6XZ58-F1
#
_entry.id   AF-A0A5D6XZ58-F1
#
_cell.length_a   1.000
_cell.length_b   1.000
_cell.length_c   1.000
_cell.angle_alpha   90.00
_cell.angle_beta   90.00
_cell.angle_gamma   90.00
#
_symmetry.space_group_name_H-M   'P 1'
#
loop_
_entity.id
_entity.type
_entity.pdbx_description
1 polymer ?
#
loop_
_entity_poly.entity_id
_entity_poly.type
_entity_poly.pdbx_seq_one_letter_code
_entity_poly.pdbx_strand_id
1 'polypeptide(L)'
;MSSATEAEAKDQMIRWTQISKGMIGLTTLLTAYNVVAHFGGHEHHEEAPSYAYLKLRNKPFPWEYSGCDLLDSHCKELARAAKQALKDEEA
;
A
#
# COMPACT_ATOMS: atom_id res chain seq x y z
N MET A 1 35.67 25.32 1.86
CA MET A 1 36.01 23.97 2.35
C MET A 1 35.56 23.91 3.80
N SER A 2 34.89 22.84 4.23
CA SER A 2 34.38 22.72 5.62
C SER A 2 35.50 23.02 6.61
N SER A 3 35.25 23.90 7.59
CA SER A 3 36.23 24.30 8.59
C SER A 3 36.43 23.25 9.68
N ALA A 4 35.71 22.12 9.61
CA ALA A 4 35.81 21.05 10.58
C ALA A 4 37.08 20.22 10.32
N THR A 5 37.81 19.94 11.39
CA THR A 5 38.93 19.00 11.39
C THR A 5 38.44 17.58 11.10
N GLU A 6 39.34 16.71 10.60
CA GLU A 6 38.98 15.30 10.33
C GLU A 6 38.49 14.56 11.59
N ALA A 7 38.97 14.95 12.77
CA ALA A 7 38.51 14.40 14.04
C ALA A 7 37.06 14.80 14.33
N GLU A 8 36.71 16.08 14.17
CA GLU A 8 35.33 16.56 14.34
C GLU A 8 34.36 15.92 13.35
N ALA A 9 34.80 15.69 12.11
CA ALA A 9 33.98 15.00 11.11
C ALA A 9 33.68 13.54 11.52
N LYS A 10 34.66 12.83 12.09
CA LYS A 10 34.47 11.46 12.60
C LYS A 10 33.51 11.42 13.78
N ASP A 11 33.62 12.37 14.71
CA ASP A 11 32.73 12.45 15.87
C ASP A 11 31.28 12.77 15.47
N GLN A 12 31.09 13.66 14.49
CA GLN A 12 29.76 13.94 13.95
C GLN A 12 29.14 12.70 13.26
N MET A 13 29.93 11.97 12.47
CA MET A 13 29.52 10.71 11.84
C MET A 13 29.08 9.66 12.87
N ILE A 14 29.87 9.48 13.93
CA ILE A 14 29.55 8.54 15.01
C ILE A 14 28.26 8.96 15.71
N ARG A 15 28.11 10.25 16.05
CA ARG A 15 26.92 10.77 16.73
C ARG A 15 25.65 10.54 15.92
N TRP A 16 25.65 10.88 14.63
CA TRP A 16 24.49 10.68 13.76
C TRP A 16 24.19 9.19 13.55
N THR A 17 25.21 8.34 13.45
CA THR A 17 25.02 6.88 13.37
C THR A 17 24.28 6.35 14.61
N GLN A 18 24.63 6.82 15.81
CA GLN A 18 23.96 6.38 17.03
C GLN A 18 22.51 6.87 17.10
N ILE A 19 22.26 8.12 16.70
CA ILE A 19 20.91 8.66 16.60
C ILE A 19 20.07 7.82 15.63
N SER A 20 20.60 7.53 14.43
CA SER A 20 19.92 6.70 13.43
C SER A 20 19.60 5.31 13.96
N LYS A 21 20.53 4.66 14.67
CA LYS A 21 20.27 3.36 15.32
C LYS A 21 19.11 3.43 16.31
N GLY A 22 19.05 4.49 17.11
CA GLY A 22 17.92 4.75 18.01
C GLY A 22 16.60 4.92 17.26
N MET A 23 16.60 5.70 16.18
CA MET A 23 15.40 5.95 15.36
C MET A 23 14.92 4.69 14.61
N ILE A 24 15.84 3.84 14.16
CA ILE A 24 15.52 2.54 13.57
C ILE A 24 14.79 1.67 14.60
N GLY A 25 15.30 1.60 15.83
CA GLY A 25 14.65 0.86 16.92
C GLY A 25 13.24 1.38 17.20
N LEU A 26 13.08 2.70 17.36
CA LEU A 26 11.77 3.32 17.59
C LEU A 26 10.78 3.04 16.45
N THR A 27 11.21 3.25 15.20
CA THR A 27 10.36 3.02 14.02
C THR A 27 9.94 1.55 13.94
N THR A 28 10.86 0.62 14.25
CA THR A 28 10.58 -0.82 14.24
C THR A 28 9.49 -1.18 15.25
N LEU A 29 9.57 -0.65 16.48
CA LEU A 29 8.56 -0.88 17.51
C LEU A 29 7.21 -0.27 17.12
N LEU A 30 7.20 0.96 16.60
CA LEU A 30 5.97 1.61 16.16
C LEU A 30 5.32 0.88 14.98
N THR A 31 6.12 0.43 14.01
CA THR A 31 5.62 -0.38 12.89
C THR A 31 5.06 -1.70 13.38
N ALA A 32 5.75 -2.42 14.27
CA ALA A 32 5.25 -3.67 14.83
C ALA A 32 3.92 -3.48 15.57
N TYR A 33 3.80 -2.41 16.37
CA TYR A 33 2.55 -2.06 17.04
C TYR A 33 1.42 -1.80 16.05
N ASN A 34 1.66 -0.97 15.02
CA ASN A 34 0.65 -0.67 14.00
C ASN A 34 0.23 -1.92 13.22
N VAL A 35 1.18 -2.80 12.89
CA VAL A 35 0.88 -4.07 12.21
C VAL A 35 -0.01 -4.93 13.11
N VAL A 36 0.37 -5.15 14.37
CA VAL A 36 -0.43 -5.97 15.28
C VAL A 36 -1.83 -5.38 15.53
N ALA A 37 -1.93 -4.06 15.70
CA ALA A 37 -3.19 -3.40 16.03
C ALA A 37 -4.14 -3.24 14.84
N HIS A 38 -3.63 -3.09 13.61
CA HIS A 38 -4.43 -2.64 12.47
C HIS A 38 -4.40 -3.55 11.23
N PHE A 39 -3.50 -4.54 11.12
CA PHE A 39 -3.49 -5.43 9.94
C PHE A 39 -4.52 -6.57 9.98
N GLY A 40 -5.08 -6.91 11.15
CA GLY A 40 -5.97 -8.08 11.31
C GLY A 40 -7.40 -7.90 10.76
N GLY A 41 -7.82 -6.67 10.48
CA GLY A 41 -9.13 -6.34 9.95
C GLY A 41 -9.20 -4.83 9.75
N HIS A 42 -9.15 -4.40 8.50
CA HIS A 42 -9.43 -3.00 8.18
C HIS A 42 -10.95 -2.87 8.08
N GLU A 43 -11.54 -1.96 8.84
CA GLU A 43 -12.96 -1.65 8.72
C GLU A 43 -13.22 -1.11 7.32
N HIS A 44 -13.77 -1.95 6.46
CA HIS A 44 -14.43 -1.48 5.27
C HIS A 44 -15.75 -0.89 5.72
N HIS A 45 -15.93 0.41 5.51
CA HIS A 45 -17.27 0.97 5.57
C HIS A 45 -18.18 0.19 4.62
N GLU A 46 -19.44 0.01 5.02
CA GLU A 46 -20.44 -0.55 4.12
C GLU A 46 -20.40 0.17 2.78
N GLU A 47 -20.53 -0.60 1.70
CA GLU A 47 -20.46 -0.05 0.36
C GLU A 47 -21.51 1.06 0.22
N ALA A 48 -21.05 2.25 -0.17
CA ALA A 48 -21.95 3.37 -0.34
C ALA A 48 -23.06 3.00 -1.33
N PRO A 49 -24.29 3.49 -1.15
CA PRO A 49 -25.33 3.34 -2.14
C PRO A 49 -24.83 3.76 -3.53
N SER A 50 -25.34 3.13 -4.59
CA SER A 50 -24.91 3.36 -5.98
C SER A 50 -25.35 4.73 -6.50
N TYR A 51 -24.72 5.79 -5.98
CA TYR A 51 -24.97 7.14 -6.46
C TYR A 51 -24.41 7.31 -7.87
N ALA A 52 -25.13 8.05 -8.73
CA ALA A 52 -24.76 8.24 -10.13
C ALA A 52 -23.37 8.89 -10.36
N TYR A 53 -22.82 9.55 -9.34
CA TYR A 53 -21.49 10.16 -9.38
C TYR A 53 -20.37 9.22 -8.93
N LEU A 54 -20.70 8.09 -8.28
CA LEU A 54 -19.73 7.07 -7.90
C LEU A 54 -19.52 6.10 -9.06
N LYS A 55 -18.30 5.56 -9.16
CA LYS A 55 -17.92 4.55 -10.19
C LYS A 55 -18.31 4.96 -11.62
N LEU A 56 -18.27 6.25 -11.93
CA LEU A 56 -18.60 6.76 -13.27
C LEU A 56 -17.62 6.21 -14.32
N ARG A 57 -18.17 5.66 -15.42
CA ARG A 57 -17.40 5.07 -16.52
C ARG A 57 -17.87 5.61 -17.87
N ASN A 58 -17.17 6.61 -18.40
CA ASN A 58 -17.43 7.14 -19.75
C ASN A 58 -16.64 6.38 -20.83
N LYS A 59 -15.53 5.73 -20.47
CA LYS A 59 -14.67 4.94 -21.36
C LYS A 59 -14.14 3.73 -20.61
N PRO A 60 -14.02 2.55 -21.24
CA PRO A 60 -13.33 1.42 -20.63
C PRO A 60 -11.86 1.75 -20.36
N PHE A 61 -11.34 1.17 -19.29
CA PHE A 61 -9.91 1.27 -19.00
C PHE A 61 -9.04 0.41 -19.93
N PRO A 62 -7.75 0.76 -20.10
CA PRO A 62 -6.86 0.10 -21.06
C PRO A 62 -6.27 -1.24 -20.57
N TRP A 63 -6.72 -1.80 -19.45
CA TRP A 63 -6.25 -3.10 -18.93
C TRP A 63 -7.31 -4.20 -19.08
N GLU A 64 -6.91 -5.46 -18.87
CA GLU A 64 -7.74 -6.66 -19.16
C GLU A 64 -9.14 -6.58 -18.52
N TYR A 65 -9.22 -6.30 -17.22
CA TYR A 65 -10.49 -6.11 -16.51
C TYR A 65 -10.93 -4.64 -16.59
N SER A 66 -11.34 -4.20 -17.79
CA SER A 66 -11.58 -2.80 -18.11
C SER A 66 -12.69 -2.11 -17.29
N GLY A 67 -13.53 -2.88 -16.59
CA GLY A 67 -14.55 -2.38 -15.65
C GLY A 67 -14.03 -2.10 -14.24
N CYS A 68 -12.94 -2.75 -13.83
CA CYS A 68 -12.35 -2.63 -12.49
C CYS A 68 -11.35 -1.48 -12.43
N ASP A 69 -11.24 -0.79 -11.29
CA ASP A 69 -10.19 0.23 -11.09
C ASP A 69 -8.79 -0.40 -11.03
N LEU A 70 -7.75 0.43 -11.20
CA LEU A 70 -6.37 -0.03 -11.29
C LEU A 70 -5.92 -0.83 -10.06
N LEU A 71 -6.37 -0.45 -8.86
CA LEU A 71 -5.98 -1.08 -7.59
C LEU A 71 -7.13 -1.83 -6.92
N ASP A 72 -8.22 -2.07 -7.64
CA ASP A 72 -9.38 -2.81 -7.12
C ASP A 72 -9.13 -4.32 -7.30
N SER A 73 -8.47 -4.93 -6.30
CA SER A 73 -8.15 -6.36 -6.31
C SER A 73 -9.42 -7.22 -6.24
N HIS A 74 -10.39 -6.81 -5.42
CA HIS A 74 -11.64 -7.53 -5.23
C HIS A 74 -12.45 -7.63 -6.53
N CYS A 75 -12.64 -6.51 -7.24
CA CYS A 75 -13.32 -6.51 -8.54
C CYS A 75 -12.61 -7.43 -9.54
N LYS A 76 -11.27 -7.43 -9.56
CA LYS A 76 -10.48 -8.26 -10.48
C LYS A 76 -10.59 -9.74 -10.14
N GLU A 77 -10.64 -10.11 -8.87
CA GLU A 77 -10.87 -11.48 -8.42
C GLU A 77 -12.25 -11.99 -8.85
N LEU A 78 -13.30 -11.18 -8.64
CA LEU A 78 -14.65 -11.50 -9.10
C LEU A 78 -14.72 -11.62 -10.63
N ALA A 79 -14.11 -10.70 -11.37
CA ALA A 79 -14.07 -10.74 -12.82
C ALA A 79 -13.32 -11.98 -13.35
N ARG A 80 -12.24 -12.38 -12.67
CA ARG A 80 -11.51 -13.61 -12.99
C ARG A 80 -12.34 -14.86 -12.72
N ALA A 81 -13.02 -14.92 -11.58
CA ALA A 81 -13.88 -16.04 -11.21
C ALA A 81 -15.06 -16.18 -12.20
N ALA A 82 -15.71 -15.07 -12.56
CA ALA A 82 -16.76 -15.06 -13.57
C ALA A 82 -16.26 -15.56 -14.94
N LYS A 83 -15.09 -15.09 -15.38
CA LYS A 83 -14.45 -15.56 -16.61
C LYS A 83 -14.12 -17.06 -16.57
N GLN A 84 -13.81 -17.62 -15.40
CA GLN A 84 -13.55 -19.06 -15.26
C GLN A 84 -14.84 -19.86 -15.31
N ALA A 85 -15.88 -19.44 -14.57
CA ALA A 85 -17.18 -20.09 -14.58
C ALA A 85 -17.77 -20.19 -16.00
N LEU A 86 -17.69 -19.10 -16.78
CA LEU A 86 -18.15 -19.11 -18.18
C LEU A 86 -17.38 -20.12 -19.04
N LYS A 87 -16.07 -20.28 -18.84
CA LYS A 87 -15.28 -21.28 -19.58
C LYS A 87 -15.64 -22.71 -19.21
N ASP A 88 -15.98 -22.94 -17.95
CA ASP A 88 -16.35 -24.26 -17.44
C ASP A 88 -17.77 -24.66 -17.90
N GLU A 89 -18.66 -23.68 -18.15
CA GLU A 89 -19.99 -23.90 -18.75
C GLU A 89 -19.94 -24.17 -20.26
N GLU A 90 -18.91 -23.68 -20.94
CA GLU A 90 -18.71 -23.86 -22.39
C GLU A 90 -17.92 -25.13 -22.76
N ALA A 91 -17.40 -25.87 -21.77
CA ALA A 91 -16.58 -27.08 -21.90
C ALA A 91 -17.38 -28.37 -21.70
#